data_AF-A0A288W7L1-F1
#
_entry.id   AF-A0A288W7L1-F1
#
_cell.length_a   1.000
_cell.length_b   1.000
_cell.length_c   1.000
_cell.angle_alpha   90.00
_cell.angle_beta   90.00
_cell.angle_gamma   90.00
#
_symmetry.space_group_name_H-M   'P 1'
#
loop_
_entity.id
_entity.type
_entity.pdbx_description
1 polymer ?
#
loop_
_entity_poly.entity_id
_entity_poly.type
_entity_poly.pdbx_seq_one_letter_code
_entity_poly.pdbx_strand_id
1 'polypeptide(L)'
;MGISTSAVACLTLACLLLLHLQAAQGTPVCPGTRDPPQDLSKCKFGVVKDWCRNTVCAKGPRETCGGRWLEHGRCGLGMYCRCGHCAGCTSTLECVLGRFC
;
A
#
# COMPACT_ATOMS: atom_id res chain seq x y z
N MET A 1 25.85 17.34 41.15
CA MET A 1 25.92 17.43 39.68
C MET A 1 24.51 17.76 39.17
N GLY A 2 24.19 19.04 39.01
CA GLY A 2 22.86 19.49 38.58
C GLY A 2 22.85 19.79 37.10
N ILE A 3 21.92 19.19 36.36
CA ILE A 3 21.72 19.49 34.94
C ILE A 3 21.05 20.86 34.87
N SER A 4 21.68 21.83 34.21
CA SER A 4 21.12 23.19 34.05
C SER A 4 19.79 23.13 33.30
N THR A 5 18.79 23.92 33.72
CA THR A 5 17.46 24.00 33.09
C THR A 5 17.54 24.32 31.60
N SER A 6 18.54 25.10 31.19
CA SER A 6 18.84 25.40 29.78
C SER A 6 19.24 24.15 28.98
N ALA A 7 19.98 23.21 29.59
CA ALA A 7 20.39 21.98 28.92
C ALA A 7 19.21 21.04 28.68
N VAL A 8 18.26 20.98 29.63
CA VAL A 8 17.01 20.21 29.46
C VAL A 8 16.16 20.78 28.35
N ALA A 9 15.98 22.11 28.31
CA ALA A 9 15.23 22.78 27.25
C ALA A 9 15.84 22.52 25.86
N CYS A 10 17.17 22.64 25.72
CA CYS A 10 17.86 22.33 24.46
C CYS A 10 17.67 20.88 24.01
N LEU A 11 17.78 19.91 24.93
CA LEU A 11 17.57 18.49 24.62
C LEU A 11 16.13 18.19 24.17
N THR A 12 15.13 18.81 24.82
CA THR A 12 13.72 18.67 24.42
C THR A 12 13.46 19.26 23.04
N LEU A 13 14.01 20.44 22.74
CA LEU A 13 13.84 21.09 21.43
C LEU A 13 14.50 20.26 20.31
N ALA A 14 15.69 19.71 20.57
CA ALA A 14 16.39 18.85 19.64
C ALA A 14 15.63 17.54 19.37
N CYS A 15 15.06 16.91 20.40
CA CYS A 15 14.21 15.73 20.24
C CYS A 15 12.95 16.03 19.42
N LEU A 16 12.28 17.16 19.68
CA LEU A 16 11.09 17.57 18.92
C LEU A 16 11.43 17.84 17.43
N LEU A 17 12.58 18.46 17.15
CA LEU A 17 13.05 18.67 15.77
C LEU A 17 13.31 17.33 15.05
N LEU A 18 13.95 16.38 15.74
CA LEU A 18 14.23 15.05 15.19
C LEU A 18 12.94 14.26 14.91
N LEU A 19 11.96 14.33 15.81
CA LEU A 19 10.62 13.74 15.62
C LEU A 19 9.90 14.30 14.38
N HIS A 20 9.98 15.61 14.16
CA HIS A 20 9.41 16.23 12.95
C HIS A 20 10.15 15.80 11.68
N LEU A 21 11.46 15.57 11.74
CA LEU A 21 12.25 15.18 10.57
C LEU A 21 11.92 13.76 10.08
N GLN A 22 11.47 12.88 10.97
CA GLN A 22 11.10 11.49 10.62
C GLN A 22 9.76 11.37 9.87
N ALA A 23 8.94 12.43 9.85
CA ALA A 23 7.68 12.43 9.12
C ALA A 23 7.85 12.54 7.59
N ALA A 24 9.05 12.83 7.10
CA ALA A 24 9.34 12.94 5.67
C ALA A 24 9.68 11.57 5.03
N GLN A 25 8.80 10.59 5.16
CA GLN A 25 8.90 9.37 4.34
C GLN A 25 8.25 9.65 2.98
N GLY A 26 9.08 9.79 1.95
CA GLY A 26 8.63 10.06 0.58
C GLY A 26 7.76 8.92 0.03
N THR A 27 6.69 9.28 -0.68
CA THR A 27 5.86 8.33 -1.41
C THR A 27 6.58 7.90 -2.70
N PRO A 28 6.36 6.69 -3.23
CA PRO A 28 6.88 6.30 -4.53
C PRO A 28 6.42 7.29 -5.59
N VAL A 29 7.35 7.71 -6.44
CA VAL A 29 7.05 8.59 -7.58
C VAL A 29 6.18 7.81 -8.56
N CYS A 30 5.06 8.41 -8.96
CA CYS A 30 4.26 7.89 -10.04
C CYS A 30 4.96 8.19 -11.37
N PRO A 31 5.37 7.17 -12.15
CA PRO A 31 5.78 7.41 -13.52
C PRO A 31 4.59 8.08 -14.25
N GLY A 32 4.88 9.04 -15.12
CA GLY A 32 3.86 9.72 -15.92
C GLY A 32 2.89 8.72 -16.57
N THR A 33 1.64 9.14 -16.80
CA THR A 33 0.51 8.30 -17.24
C THR A 33 0.98 7.16 -18.12
N ARG A 34 1.09 5.97 -17.53
CA ARG A 34 1.32 4.76 -18.31
C ARG A 34 0.04 4.56 -19.10
N ASP A 35 0.18 4.29 -20.40
CA ASP A 35 -0.96 3.84 -21.19
C ASP A 35 -1.64 2.71 -20.42
N PRO A 36 -2.98 2.74 -20.27
CA PRO A 36 -3.69 1.63 -19.65
C PRO A 36 -3.26 0.34 -20.37
N PRO A 37 -3.24 -0.82 -19.67
CA PRO A 37 -3.03 -2.10 -20.32
C PRO A 37 -3.85 -2.15 -21.61
N GLN A 38 -3.18 -2.40 -22.73
CA GLN A 38 -3.72 -2.22 -24.10
C GLN A 38 -5.04 -2.98 -24.32
N ASP A 39 -5.37 -3.90 -23.42
CA ASP A 39 -6.62 -4.62 -23.43
C ASP A 39 -7.15 -4.89 -22.01
N LEU A 40 -7.84 -3.91 -21.44
CA LEU A 40 -8.51 -4.03 -20.14
C LEU A 40 -9.59 -5.14 -20.13
N SER A 41 -10.05 -5.60 -21.30
CA SER A 41 -11.04 -6.68 -21.40
C SER A 41 -10.45 -8.05 -21.04
N LYS A 42 -9.12 -8.20 -21.07
CA LYS A 42 -8.41 -9.43 -20.69
C LYS A 42 -8.21 -9.59 -19.18
N CYS A 43 -8.57 -8.59 -18.37
CA CYS A 43 -8.38 -8.67 -16.92
C CYS A 43 -9.39 -9.64 -16.29
N LYS A 44 -8.96 -10.89 -16.02
CA LYS A 44 -9.78 -11.98 -15.48
C LYS A 44 -10.58 -11.60 -14.23
N PHE A 45 -10.00 -10.81 -13.33
CA PHE A 45 -10.60 -10.42 -12.06
C PHE A 45 -11.07 -8.95 -12.04
N GLY A 46 -11.25 -8.38 -13.23
CA GLY A 46 -11.65 -6.99 -13.42
C GLY A 46 -10.48 -6.00 -13.31
N VAL A 47 -10.83 -4.72 -13.25
CA VAL A 47 -9.89 -3.61 -13.26
C VAL A 47 -9.96 -2.82 -11.95
N VAL A 48 -8.80 -2.33 -11.49
CA VAL A 48 -8.66 -1.55 -10.25
C VAL A 48 -7.73 -0.37 -10.48
N LYS A 49 -7.75 0.57 -9.54
CA LYS A 49 -6.84 1.72 -9.51
C LYS A 49 -5.64 1.43 -8.62
N ASP A 50 -4.43 1.54 -9.17
CA ASP A 50 -3.20 1.50 -8.40
C ASP A 50 -3.01 2.78 -7.55
N TRP A 51 -1.91 2.84 -6.79
CA TRP A 51 -1.54 4.04 -6.01
C TRP A 51 -1.46 5.32 -6.84
N CYS A 52 -1.05 5.20 -8.09
CA CYS A 52 -0.89 6.30 -9.04
C CYS A 52 -2.17 6.64 -9.81
N ARG A 53 -3.31 6.02 -9.47
CA ARG A 53 -4.60 6.15 -10.16
C ARG A 53 -4.59 5.65 -11.61
N ASN A 54 -3.58 4.87 -12.01
CA ASN A 54 -3.60 4.15 -13.28
C ASN A 54 -4.62 3.01 -13.19
N THR A 55 -5.25 2.69 -14.32
CA THR A 55 -6.11 1.52 -14.42
C THR A 55 -5.24 0.30 -14.68
N VAL A 56 -5.30 -0.70 -13.80
CA VAL A 56 -4.52 -1.95 -13.89
C VAL A 56 -5.42 -3.17 -13.70
N CYS A 57 -4.99 -4.35 -14.14
CA CYS A 57 -5.71 -5.59 -13.86
C CYS A 57 -5.66 -5.90 -12.35
N ALA A 58 -6.80 -6.34 -11.82
CA ALA A 58 -6.90 -6.73 -10.43
C ALA A 58 -6.28 -8.11 -10.17
N LYS A 59 -5.82 -8.31 -8.94
CA LYS A 59 -5.24 -9.57 -8.44
C LYS A 59 -6.32 -10.58 -8.07
N GLY A 60 -6.04 -11.84 -8.37
CA GLY A 60 -6.90 -12.99 -8.09
C GLY A 60 -6.60 -13.70 -6.77
N PRO A 61 -7.28 -14.82 -6.49
CA PRO A 61 -7.11 -15.59 -5.25
C PRO A 61 -5.67 -16.01 -5.01
N ARG A 62 -5.19 -15.85 -3.77
CA ARG A 62 -3.83 -16.21 -3.31
C ARG A 62 -2.69 -15.42 -3.96
N GLU A 63 -2.97 -14.57 -4.94
CA GLU A 63 -1.95 -13.69 -5.51
C GLU A 63 -1.50 -12.65 -4.49
N THR A 64 -0.24 -12.23 -4.60
CA THR A 64 0.34 -11.22 -3.72
C THR A 64 -0.37 -9.87 -3.91
N CYS A 65 -0.62 -9.17 -2.81
CA CYS A 65 -1.30 -7.88 -2.78
C CYS A 65 -0.82 -6.99 -1.64
N GLY A 66 -1.26 -5.73 -1.66
CA GLY A 66 -0.97 -4.77 -0.59
C GLY A 66 0.43 -4.19 -0.73
N GLY A 67 1.13 -4.07 0.40
CA GLY A 67 2.26 -3.16 0.52
C GLY A 67 1.80 -1.76 0.93
N ARG A 68 2.74 -0.92 1.37
CA ARG A 68 2.41 0.39 1.96
C ARG A 68 1.72 1.32 0.97
N TRP A 69 2.09 1.20 -0.30
CA TRP A 69 1.64 2.01 -1.42
C TRP A 69 1.02 1.13 -2.50
N LEU A 70 0.44 -0.02 -2.11
CA LEU A 70 -0.15 -0.98 -3.06
C LEU A 70 0.84 -1.46 -4.13
N GLU A 71 2.14 -1.50 -3.81
CA GLU A 71 3.21 -1.91 -4.73
C GLU A 71 3.06 -3.35 -5.23
N HIS A 72 2.41 -4.21 -4.44
CA HIS A 72 2.12 -5.58 -4.84
C HIS A 72 0.77 -5.72 -5.57
N GLY A 73 0.02 -4.63 -5.73
CA GLY A 73 -1.27 -4.59 -6.41
C GLY A 73 -2.48 -4.71 -5.48
N ARG A 74 -3.67 -4.62 -6.10
CA ARG A 74 -4.97 -4.68 -5.43
C ARG A 74 -5.76 -5.89 -5.89
N CYS A 75 -6.48 -6.51 -4.96
CA CYS A 75 -7.40 -7.60 -5.25
C CYS A 75 -8.62 -7.12 -6.06
N GLY A 76 -9.20 -8.04 -6.82
CA GLY A 76 -10.43 -7.83 -7.58
C GLY A 76 -11.67 -7.58 -6.72
N LEU A 77 -12.79 -7.32 -7.39
CA LEU A 77 -14.08 -7.13 -6.75
C LEU A 77 -14.47 -8.37 -5.92
N GLY A 78 -15.02 -8.15 -4.72
CA GLY A 78 -15.41 -9.23 -3.80
C GLY A 78 -14.24 -9.83 -3.00
N MET A 79 -13.03 -9.29 -3.17
CA MET A 79 -11.82 -9.76 -2.52
C MET A 79 -11.14 -8.66 -1.69
N TYR A 80 -10.32 -9.08 -0.72
CA TYR A 80 -9.55 -8.22 0.17
C TYR A 80 -8.15 -8.79 0.37
N CYS A 81 -7.20 -7.93 0.75
CA CYS A 81 -5.82 -8.34 0.99
C CYS A 81 -5.63 -8.73 2.46
N ARG A 82 -5.21 -9.98 2.74
CA ARG A 82 -4.89 -10.47 4.09
C ARG A 82 -3.50 -11.10 4.07
N CYS A 83 -2.62 -10.62 4.95
CA CYS A 83 -1.23 -11.10 5.07
C CYS A 83 -0.50 -11.18 3.73
N GLY A 84 -0.66 -10.14 2.91
CA GLY A 84 0.02 -10.03 1.62
C GLY A 84 -0.60 -10.86 0.50
N HIS A 85 -1.73 -11.54 0.71
CA HIS A 85 -2.39 -12.35 -0.30
C HIS A 85 -3.89 -12.05 -0.41
N CYS A 86 -4.44 -12.17 -1.62
CA CYS A 86 -5.85 -11.92 -1.86
C CYS A 86 -6.73 -13.08 -1.36
N ALA A 87 -7.76 -12.72 -0.61
CA ALA A 87 -8.79 -13.59 -0.04
C ALA A 87 -10.18 -13.03 -0.36
N GLY A 88 -11.24 -13.83 -0.15
CA GLY A 88 -12.61 -13.49 -0.52
C GLY A 88 -13.09 -14.30 -1.72
N CYS A 89 -14.10 -13.80 -2.42
CA CYS A 89 -14.72 -14.51 -3.55
C CYS A 89 -14.62 -13.68 -4.83
N THR A 90 -14.25 -14.33 -5.93
CA THR A 90 -14.21 -13.71 -7.25
C THR A 90 -15.61 -13.62 -7.86
N SER A 91 -15.73 -12.86 -8.95
CA SER A 91 -16.94 -12.83 -9.80
C SER A 91 -17.28 -14.18 -10.43
N THR A 92 -16.30 -15.09 -10.56
CA THR A 92 -16.48 -16.45 -11.05
C THR A 92 -16.77 -17.46 -9.93
N LEU A 93 -17.16 -16.98 -8.74
CA LEU A 93 -17.49 -17.79 -7.56
C LEU A 93 -16.33 -18.63 -7.01
N GLU A 94 -15.08 -18.27 -7.32
CA GLU A 94 -13.90 -18.89 -6.72
C GLU A 94 -13.59 -18.19 -5.39
N CYS A 95 -13.67 -18.93 -4.27
CA CYS A 95 -13.48 -18.38 -2.94
C CYS A 95 -12.24 -18.94 -2.24
N VAL A 96 -11.47 -18.06 -1.60
CA VAL A 96 -10.33 -18.44 -0.77
C VAL A 96 -10.43 -17.78 0.60
N LEU A 97 -10.34 -18.60 1.65
CA LEU A 97 -10.25 -18.14 3.02
C LEU A 97 -8.88 -17.52 3.26
N GLY A 98 -8.83 -16.33 3.85
CA GLY A 98 -7.59 -15.57 4.01
C GLY A 98 -6.60 -16.12 5.04
N ARG A 99 -6.61 -17.41 5.37
CA ARG A 99 -5.78 -18.10 6.39
C ARG A 99 -4.32 -18.26 5.94
N PHE A 100 -3.70 -17.16 5.50
CA PHE A 100 -2.27 -17.09 5.15
C PHE A 100 -1.40 -16.79 6.37
N CYS A 101 -2.06 -16.31 7.42
CA CYS A 101 -1.66 -16.04 8.79
C CYS A 101 -2.97 -16.14 9.63
#